data_AF-A0A6C1RTS1-F1
#
_entry.id   AF-A0A6C1RTS1-F1
#
_cell.length_a   1.000
_cell.length_b   1.000
_cell.length_c   1.000
_cell.angle_alpha   90.00
_cell.angle_beta   90.00
_cell.angle_gamma   90.00
#
_symmetry.space_group_name_H-M   'P 1'
#
loop_
_entity.id
_entity.type
_entity.pdbx_description
1 polymer ?
#
loop_
_entity_poly.entity_id
_entity_poly.type
_entity_poly.pdbx_seq_one_letter_code
_entity_poly.pdbx_strand_id
1 'polypeptide(L)'
;MNELFFWFGFPFVFFFPIFLAFLALRAGLALFRPSSRLRDGCSPAHIDEHELLAQLQSGGYTYRHIQGRQAQLFKLAQRLGGRLTVSDIVIETGLGVEEAERFIEAMVDNSHVRMDIDDNGMVVYDFPEIIARRERETDS
;
A
#
# COMPACT_ATOMS: atom_id res chain seq x y z
N MET A 1 13.48 2.37 62.82
CA MET A 1 12.23 3.07 62.46
C MET A 1 12.56 4.07 61.37
N ASN A 2 11.93 3.86 60.21
CA ASN A 2 11.50 4.86 59.24
C ASN A 2 12.54 5.56 58.34
N GLU A 3 12.31 5.33 57.03
CA GLU A 3 12.52 6.20 55.85
C GLU A 3 13.96 6.31 55.31
N LEU A 4 14.27 6.27 54.01
CA LEU A 4 13.49 6.64 52.84
C LEU A 4 13.70 5.63 51.69
N PHE A 5 12.62 4.94 51.34
CA PHE A 5 12.45 4.24 50.06
C PHE A 5 11.56 5.13 49.20
N PHE A 6 12.09 6.25 48.69
CA PHE A 6 11.31 7.21 47.91
C PHE A 6 12.18 7.95 46.88
N TRP A 7 12.67 7.22 45.87
CA TRP A 7 13.34 7.83 44.71
C TRP A 7 12.83 7.32 43.35
N PHE A 8 11.88 6.39 43.30
CA PHE A 8 11.55 5.70 42.04
C PHE A 8 10.06 5.61 41.73
N GLY A 9 9.34 6.74 41.72
CA GLY A 9 7.90 6.74 41.45
C GLY A 9 7.30 7.96 40.74
N PHE A 10 8.11 8.90 40.23
CA PHE A 10 7.63 10.27 39.97
C PHE A 10 7.60 10.79 38.51
N PRO A 11 7.53 9.95 37.46
CA PRO A 11 6.92 10.43 36.22
C PRO A 11 5.69 9.62 35.75
N PHE A 12 5.46 8.40 36.25
CA PHE A 12 4.45 7.51 35.65
C PHE A 12 3.00 7.76 36.12
N VAL A 13 2.79 8.34 37.31
CA VAL A 13 1.45 8.54 37.88
C VAL A 13 0.65 9.64 37.14
N PHE A 14 1.33 10.60 36.50
CA PHE A 14 0.65 11.68 35.76
C PHE A 14 0.18 11.27 34.36
N PHE A 15 0.91 10.40 33.67
CA PHE A 15 0.54 9.97 32.32
C PHE A 15 -0.49 8.86 32.30
N PHE A 16 -0.55 8.03 33.35
CA PHE A 16 -1.49 6.92 33.45
C PHE A 16 -2.97 7.31 33.29
N PRO A 17 -3.51 8.35 33.96
CA PRO A 17 -4.92 8.73 33.79
C PRO A 17 -5.23 9.27 32.39
N ILE A 18 -4.29 10.00 31.78
CA ILE A 18 -4.45 10.54 30.42
C ILE A 18 -4.43 9.42 29.38
N PHE A 19 -3.53 8.45 29.54
CA PHE A 19 -3.43 7.27 28.68
C PHE A 19 -4.70 6.41 28.75
N LEU A 20 -5.24 6.19 29.96
CA LEU A 20 -6.47 5.43 30.16
C LEU A 20 -7.70 6.13 29.55
N ALA A 21 -7.81 7.46 29.70
CA ALA A 21 -8.86 8.25 29.08
C ALA A 21 -8.80 8.20 27.53
N PHE A 22 -7.58 8.27 26.98
CA PHE A 22 -7.36 8.16 25.53
C PHE A 22 -7.74 6.76 25.00
N LEU A 23 -7.41 5.70 25.74
CA LEU A 23 -7.76 4.33 25.37
C LEU A 23 -9.27 4.10 25.43
N ALA A 24 -9.96 4.64 26.44
CA ALA A 24 -11.42 4.57 26.55
C ALA A 24 -12.13 5.33 25.43
N LEU A 25 -11.62 6.51 25.04
CA LEU A 25 -12.16 7.28 23.91
C LEU A 25 -12.01 6.53 22.59
N ARG A 26 -10.89 5.82 22.40
CA ARG A 26 -10.64 5.02 21.19
C ARG A 26 -11.48 3.73 21.15
N ALA A 27 -11.74 3.11 22.31
CA ALA A 27 -12.54 1.89 22.41
C ALA A 27 -14.06 2.16 22.33
N GLY A 28 -14.55 3.30 22.84
CA GLY A 28 -15.97 3.65 22.84
C GLY A 28 -16.57 3.86 21.45
N LEU A 29 -15.77 4.32 20.49
CA LEU A 29 -16.21 4.50 19.09
C LEU A 29 -16.25 3.19 18.28
N ALA A 30 -15.66 2.09 18.77
CA ALA A 30 -15.62 0.81 18.07
C ALA A 30 -16.84 -0.10 18.37
N LEU A 31 -17.62 0.20 19.42
CA LEU A 31 -18.74 -0.64 19.87
C LEU A 31 -20.06 -0.37 19.13
N PHE A 32 -20.21 0.74 18.42
CA PHE A 32 -21.36 1.01 17.56
C PHE A 32 -21.08 0.65 16.10
N ARG A 33 -20.79 -0.63 15.84
CA ARG A 33 -20.93 -1.22 14.50
C ARG A 33 -22.29 -1.94 14.43
N PRO A 34 -23.39 -1.25 14.03
CA PRO A 34 -24.64 -1.93 13.80
C PRO A 34 -24.46 -2.96 12.68
N SER A 35 -24.85 -4.18 13.02
CA SER A 35 -24.75 -5.40 12.22
C SER A 35 -25.44 -5.22 10.86
N SER A 36 -24.65 -5.25 9.80
CA SER A 36 -25.11 -5.33 8.42
C SER A 36 -25.80 -6.67 8.15
N ARG A 37 -27.10 -6.64 7.82
CA ARG A 37 -27.74 -7.70 7.04
C ARG A 37 -28.66 -7.11 5.97
N LEU A 38 -28.24 -7.34 4.72
CA LEU A 38 -29.05 -7.66 3.53
C LEU A 38 -30.15 -6.67 3.13
N ARG A 39 -30.07 -6.08 1.92
CA ARG A 39 -30.66 -6.63 0.69
C ARG A 39 -30.87 -5.53 -0.37
N ASP A 40 -30.50 -5.88 -1.60
CA ASP A 40 -30.96 -5.45 -2.93
C ASP A 40 -31.79 -4.16 -3.09
N GLY A 41 -31.38 -3.36 -4.08
CA GLY A 41 -32.31 -2.56 -4.87
C GLY A 41 -31.73 -1.23 -5.35
N CYS A 42 -31.43 -1.14 -6.64
CA CYS A 42 -31.19 0.14 -7.32
C CYS A 42 -32.38 1.09 -7.14
N SER A 43 -32.12 2.35 -6.75
CA SER A 43 -33.00 3.48 -7.07
C SER A 43 -32.17 4.77 -7.13
N PRO A 44 -32.46 5.71 -8.05
CA PRO A 44 -31.54 6.75 -8.48
C PRO A 44 -31.66 8.05 -7.68
N ALA A 45 -30.51 8.74 -7.57
CA ALA A 45 -30.36 10.18 -7.39
C ALA A 45 -31.01 10.82 -6.14
N HIS A 46 -30.45 10.53 -4.97
CA HIS A 46 -30.38 11.50 -3.88
C HIS A 46 -28.90 11.61 -3.51
N ILE A 47 -28.19 12.62 -4.06
CA ILE A 47 -26.78 12.86 -3.68
C ILE A 47 -26.82 13.53 -2.32
N ASP A 48 -26.79 12.71 -1.27
CA ASP A 48 -26.63 13.19 0.10
C ASP A 48 -25.24 13.80 0.25
N GLU A 49 -25.18 15.07 0.66
CA GLU A 49 -23.93 15.80 0.90
C GLU A 49 -23.04 15.12 1.96
N HIS A 50 -23.63 14.28 2.81
CA HIS A 50 -22.92 13.43 3.77
C HIS A 50 -22.17 12.25 3.11
N GLU A 51 -22.64 11.75 1.96
CA GLU A 51 -21.92 10.75 1.16
C GLU A 51 -20.74 11.37 0.43
N LEU A 52 -20.86 12.65 0.05
CA LEU A 52 -19.75 13.43 -0.52
C LEU A 52 -18.62 13.64 0.51
N LEU A 53 -18.96 13.89 1.78
CA LEU A 53 -17.98 13.96 2.87
C LEU A 53 -17.38 12.59 3.22
N ALA A 54 -18.15 11.50 3.11
CA ALA A 54 -17.64 10.14 3.26
C ALA A 54 -16.73 9.72 2.08
N GLN A 55 -17.04 10.17 0.86
CA GLN A 55 -16.19 9.99 -0.32
C GLN A 55 -14.89 10.78 -0.22
N LEU A 56 -14.93 11.99 0.34
CA LEU A 56 -13.73 12.80 0.60
C LEU A 56 -12.88 12.25 1.76
N GLN A 57 -13.49 11.57 2.73
CA GLN A 57 -12.78 10.81 3.78
C GLN A 57 -12.29 9.45 3.29
N SER A 58 -12.80 8.95 2.16
CA SER A 58 -12.34 7.72 1.55
C SER A 58 -11.06 7.98 0.76
N GLY A 59 -9.92 7.79 1.42
CA GLY A 59 -8.62 7.59 0.77
C GLY A 59 -8.57 6.32 -0.12
N GLY A 60 -9.66 5.96 -0.79
CA GLY A 60 -9.81 4.79 -1.66
C GLY A 60 -9.63 5.09 -3.14
N TYR A 61 -9.72 6.36 -3.56
CA TYR A 61 -9.57 6.74 -4.97
C TYR A 61 -8.14 6.57 -5.48
N THR A 62 -7.14 6.95 -4.68
CA THR A 62 -5.73 6.77 -5.02
C THR A 62 -5.32 5.28 -5.01
N TYR A 63 -5.88 4.48 -4.10
CA TYR A 63 -5.47 3.08 -3.95
C TYR A 63 -5.89 2.17 -5.11
N ARG A 64 -7.15 2.26 -5.57
CA ARG A 64 -7.63 1.39 -6.65
C ARG A 64 -6.91 1.67 -7.97
N HIS A 65 -6.52 2.93 -8.20
CA HIS A 65 -5.77 3.32 -9.38
C HIS A 65 -4.31 2.83 -9.34
N ILE A 66 -3.66 2.90 -8.18
CA ILE A 66 -2.27 2.41 -7.99
C ILE A 66 -2.21 0.89 -8.22
N GLN A 67 -3.17 0.12 -7.66
CA GLN A 67 -3.23 -1.33 -7.86
C GLN A 67 -3.41 -1.71 -9.34
N GLY A 68 -4.23 -0.94 -10.08
CA GLY A 68 -4.43 -1.15 -11.51
C GLY A 68 -3.14 -0.99 -12.32
N ARG A 69 -2.36 0.06 -12.03
CA ARG A 69 -1.07 0.32 -12.71
C ARG A 69 0.00 -0.72 -12.36
N GLN A 70 0.06 -1.16 -11.10
CA GLN A 70 1.01 -2.20 -10.69
C GLN A 70 0.74 -3.52 -11.42
N ALA A 71 -0.53 -3.92 -11.50
CA ALA A 71 -0.94 -5.11 -12.25
C ALA A 71 -0.62 -5.03 -13.75
N GLN A 72 -0.68 -3.83 -14.35
CA GLN A 72 -0.23 -3.62 -15.73
C GLN A 72 1.27 -3.87 -15.89
N LEU A 73 2.08 -3.42 -14.94
CA LEU A 73 3.53 -3.63 -14.97
C LEU A 73 3.92 -5.10 -14.86
N PHE A 74 3.28 -5.85 -13.97
CA PHE A 74 3.48 -7.31 -13.88
C PHE A 74 3.08 -8.03 -15.17
N LYS A 75 2.01 -7.61 -15.84
CA LYS A 75 1.61 -8.15 -17.15
C LYS A 75 2.63 -7.81 -18.23
N LEU A 76 3.17 -6.60 -18.22
CA LEU A 76 4.23 -6.17 -19.14
C LEU A 76 5.49 -7.01 -18.92
N ALA A 77 5.93 -7.17 -17.67
CA ALA A 77 7.05 -8.02 -17.30
C ALA A 77 6.81 -9.48 -17.76
N GLN A 78 5.61 -10.02 -17.57
CA GLN A 78 5.27 -11.35 -18.06
C GLN A 78 5.42 -11.49 -19.58
N ARG A 79 5.03 -10.47 -20.35
CA ARG A 79 5.17 -10.44 -21.81
C ARG A 79 6.64 -10.38 -22.23
N LEU A 80 7.42 -9.50 -21.61
CA LEU A 80 8.83 -9.24 -21.94
C LEU A 80 9.83 -10.22 -21.30
N GLY A 81 9.35 -11.22 -20.56
CA GLY A 81 10.21 -12.27 -20.00
C GLY A 81 10.84 -11.93 -18.67
N GLY A 82 10.22 -11.02 -17.93
CA GLY A 82 10.58 -10.69 -16.55
C GLY A 82 11.65 -9.62 -16.44
N ARG A 83 12.05 -8.95 -17.53
CA ARG A 83 12.94 -7.78 -17.48
C ARG A 83 12.27 -6.60 -18.14
N LEU A 84 12.37 -5.44 -17.51
CA LEU A 84 11.81 -4.18 -18.00
C LEU A 84 12.83 -3.05 -17.92
N THR A 85 12.77 -2.14 -18.88
CA THR A 85 13.45 -0.84 -18.82
C THR A 85 12.44 0.27 -18.53
N VAL A 86 12.91 1.45 -18.10
CA VAL A 86 12.04 2.63 -17.95
C VAL A 86 11.35 2.97 -19.28
N SER A 87 12.04 2.78 -20.41
CA SER A 87 11.48 3.02 -21.74
C SER A 87 10.29 2.11 -22.05
N ASP A 88 10.37 0.82 -21.69
CA ASP A 88 9.24 -0.12 -21.89
C ASP A 88 8.01 0.32 -21.09
N ILE A 89 8.24 0.80 -19.87
CA ILE A 89 7.18 1.28 -18.98
C ILE A 89 6.54 2.55 -19.57
N VAL A 90 7.34 3.51 -20.02
CA VAL A 90 6.84 4.74 -20.67
C VAL A 90 5.99 4.41 -21.89
N ILE A 91 6.45 3.50 -22.74
CA ILE A 91 5.73 3.10 -23.96
C ILE A 91 4.38 2.45 -23.62
N GLU A 92 4.34 1.54 -22.65
CA GLU A 92 3.12 0.79 -22.33
C GLU A 92 2.13 1.61 -21.47
N THR A 93 2.63 2.39 -20.51
CA THR A 93 1.79 3.10 -19.53
C THR A 93 1.46 4.53 -19.94
N GLY A 94 2.21 5.11 -20.89
CA GLY A 94 2.09 6.51 -21.29
C GLY A 94 2.55 7.52 -20.23
N LEU A 95 3.20 7.06 -19.16
CA LEU A 95 3.75 7.92 -18.11
C LEU A 95 4.97 8.69 -18.65
N GLY A 96 5.22 9.88 -18.10
CA GLY A 96 6.47 10.58 -18.34
C GLY A 96 7.66 9.80 -17.78
N VAL A 97 8.87 9.99 -18.33
CA VAL A 97 10.07 9.23 -17.94
C VAL A 97 10.32 9.25 -16.43
N GLU A 98 10.30 10.44 -15.81
CA GLU A 98 10.52 10.60 -14.36
C GLU A 98 9.38 9.98 -13.51
N GLU A 99 8.15 9.99 -14.02
CA GLU A 99 7.02 9.34 -13.34
C GLU A 99 7.13 7.81 -13.43
N ALA A 100 7.50 7.29 -14.61
CA ALA A 100 7.72 5.87 -14.83
C ALA A 100 8.85 5.33 -13.95
N GLU A 101 9.96 6.05 -13.85
CA GLU A 101 11.10 5.73 -12.99
C GLU A 101 10.67 5.67 -11.52
N ARG A 102 10.09 6.74 -10.98
CA ARG A 102 9.57 6.73 -9.60
C ARG A 102 8.54 5.63 -9.37
N PHE A 103 7.72 5.33 -10.37
CA PHE A 103 6.68 4.31 -10.27
C PHE A 103 7.26 2.90 -10.14
N ILE A 104 8.25 2.54 -10.97
CA ILE A 104 8.92 1.24 -10.85
C ILE A 104 9.80 1.17 -9.61
N GLU A 105 10.50 2.26 -9.25
CA GLU A 105 11.31 2.34 -8.02
C GLU A 105 10.46 2.12 -6.77
N ALA A 106 9.24 2.68 -6.72
CA ALA A 106 8.31 2.44 -5.63
C ALA A 106 7.84 0.98 -5.51
N MET A 107 8.05 0.16 -6.54
CA MET A 107 7.77 -1.28 -6.55
C MET A 107 9.00 -2.13 -6.21
N VAL A 108 10.20 -1.55 -6.14
CA VAL A 108 11.42 -2.27 -5.78
C VAL A 108 11.39 -2.59 -4.28
N ASP A 109 11.02 -3.83 -3.97
CA ASP A 109 10.99 -4.36 -2.59
C ASP A 109 11.99 -5.50 -2.37
N ASN A 110 12.93 -5.72 -3.30
CA ASN A 110 13.93 -6.79 -3.31
C ASN A 110 13.36 -8.23 -3.36
N SER A 111 12.04 -8.41 -3.23
CA SER A 111 11.36 -9.71 -3.35
C SER A 111 10.73 -9.91 -4.73
N HIS A 112 9.98 -8.93 -5.22
CA HIS A 112 9.20 -9.04 -6.45
C HIS A 112 9.85 -8.30 -7.63
N VAL A 113 10.55 -7.20 -7.33
CA VAL A 113 11.24 -6.37 -8.33
C VAL A 113 12.63 -6.04 -7.83
N ARG A 114 13.63 -6.22 -8.69
CA ARG A 114 15.03 -5.91 -8.44
C ARG A 114 15.56 -4.98 -9.51
N MET A 115 16.23 -3.91 -9.11
CA MET A 115 17.00 -3.08 -10.03
C MET A 115 18.40 -3.67 -10.20
N ASP A 116 18.83 -3.81 -11.44
CA ASP A 116 20.19 -4.21 -11.80
C ASP A 116 20.72 -3.25 -12.88
N ILE A 117 22.03 -3.20 -13.01
CA ILE A 117 22.70 -2.46 -14.08
C ILE A 117 23.38 -3.50 -14.96
N ASP A 118 22.99 -3.55 -16.23
CA ASP A 118 23.59 -4.50 -17.16
C ASP A 118 25.06 -4.16 -17.48
N ASP A 119 25.76 -5.06 -18.16
CA ASP A 119 27.16 -4.88 -18.55
C ASP A 119 27.37 -3.66 -19.49
N ASN A 120 26.30 -3.13 -20.07
CA ASN A 120 26.31 -1.97 -20.95
C ASN A 120 26.02 -0.66 -20.18
N GLY A 121 25.80 -0.73 -18.87
CA GLY A 121 25.48 0.43 -18.02
C GLY A 121 24.01 0.87 -18.10
N MET A 122 23.11 0.06 -18.65
CA MET A 122 21.68 0.34 -18.70
C MET A 122 20.99 -0.19 -17.44
N VAL A 123 20.05 0.60 -16.91
CA VAL A 123 19.24 0.21 -15.76
C VAL A 123 18.13 -0.73 -16.22
N VAL A 124 18.11 -1.94 -15.66
CA VAL A 124 17.13 -2.98 -15.95
C VAL A 124 16.43 -3.38 -14.65
N TYR A 125 15.12 -3.60 -14.73
CA TYR A 125 14.28 -4.04 -13.63
C TYR A 125 13.88 -5.49 -13.86
N ASP A 126 14.42 -6.37 -13.03
CA ASP A 126 14.17 -7.80 -13.05
C ASP A 126 12.99 -8.16 -12.13
N PHE A 127 12.17 -9.10 -12.60
CA PHE A 127 11.04 -9.70 -11.90
C PHE A 127 11.37 -11.19 -11.66
N PRO A 128 12.10 -11.52 -10.57
CA PRO A 128 12.72 -12.83 -10.41
C PRO A 128 11.72 -13.98 -10.45
N GLU A 129 10.52 -13.78 -9.91
CA GLU A 129 9.46 -14.80 -9.92
C GLU A 129 9.00 -15.18 -11.32
N ILE A 130 8.94 -14.20 -12.24
CA ILE A 130 8.51 -14.41 -13.63
C ILE A 130 9.62 -15.13 -14.40
N ILE A 131 10.87 -14.71 -14.20
CA ILE A 131 12.06 -15.34 -14.80
C ILE A 131 12.14 -16.81 -14.36
N ALA A 132 12.12 -17.05 -13.05
CA ALA A 132 12.19 -18.39 -12.47
C ALA A 132 11.02 -19.29 -12.86
N ARG A 133 9.84 -18.74 -13.20
CA ARG A 133 8.72 -19.52 -13.74
C ARG A 133 8.97 -19.94 -15.18
N ARG A 134 9.46 -19.04 -16.04
CA ARG A 134 9.75 -19.34 -17.45
C ARG A 134 10.85 -20.37 -17.62
N GLU A 135 11.91 -20.30 -16.81
CA GLU A 135 13.00 -21.28 -16.85
C GLU A 135 12.48 -22.69 -16.59
N ARG A 136 11.60 -22.86 -15.59
CA ARG A 136 10.94 -24.14 -15.30
C ARG A 136 10.05 -24.66 -16.43
N GLU A 137 9.40 -23.77 -17.17
CA GLU A 137 8.57 -24.12 -18.34
C GLU A 137 9.42 -24.56 -19.55
N THR A 138 10.67 -24.09 -19.67
CA THR A 138 11.54 -24.38 -20.82
C THR A 138 12.28 -25.71 -20.65
N ASP A 139 12.46 -26.18 -19.41
CA ASP A 139 13.12 -27.45 -19.06
C ASP A 139 12.19 -28.68 -19.07
N SER A 140 10.91 -28.52 -19.49
CA SER A 140 9.89 -29.59 -19.56
C SER A 140 9.53 -29.96 -21.00
#